data_AF-A0A9Q2FGB1-F1
#
_entry.id   AF-A0A9Q2FGB1-F1
#
_cell.length_a   1.000
_cell.length_b   1.000
_cell.length_c   1.000
_cell.angle_alpha   90.00
_cell.angle_beta   90.00
_cell.angle_gamma   90.00
#
_symmetry.space_group_name_H-M   'P 1'
#
loop_
_entity.id
_entity.type
_entity.pdbx_description
1 polymer ?
#
loop_
_entity_poly.entity_id
_entity_poly.type
_entity_poly.pdbx_seq_one_letter_code
_entity_poly.pdbx_strand_id
1 'polypeptide(L)'
;ERADSFFLSYRRNKQAFRNWRDEMIDVHSAYYRPVKFIWKTFIYGFLTFAVYIFCVETNFLWLMGSMPSVEDLQNPKVAQSSEIYTSDGVMIGKFYTENRTPVTAKMISPNLIKALIATEDVRFYKHSGIDYKAMASVAVGII
;
A
#
# COMPACT_ATOMS: atom_id res chain seq x y z
N GLU A 1 -9.66 28.41 43.82
CA GLU A 1 -9.13 29.73 43.37
C GLU A 1 -8.39 29.70 42.03
N ARG A 2 -7.19 29.06 41.92
CA ARG A 2 -6.41 29.06 40.65
C ARG A 2 -7.00 28.20 39.52
N ALA A 3 -7.67 27.10 39.87
CA ALA A 3 -8.40 26.27 38.90
C ALA A 3 -9.66 26.99 38.39
N ASP A 4 -10.42 27.63 39.27
CA ASP A 4 -11.65 28.36 38.92
C ASP A 4 -11.35 29.54 38.01
N SER A 5 -10.27 30.30 38.29
CA SER A 5 -9.83 31.39 37.43
C SER A 5 -9.37 30.90 36.05
N PHE A 6 -8.73 29.74 35.97
CA PHE A 6 -8.39 29.08 34.71
C PHE A 6 -9.64 28.70 33.90
N PHE A 7 -10.64 28.04 34.51
CA PHE A 7 -11.87 27.66 33.82
C PHE A 7 -12.69 28.87 33.37
N LEU A 8 -12.73 29.93 34.17
CA LEU A 8 -13.39 31.20 33.81
C LEU A 8 -12.68 31.87 32.63
N SER A 9 -11.35 31.87 32.60
CA SER A 9 -10.55 32.37 31.47
C SER A 9 -10.78 31.54 30.20
N TYR A 10 -10.76 30.21 30.32
CA TYR A 10 -11.03 29.30 29.20
C TYR A 10 -12.42 29.51 28.60
N ARG A 11 -13.47 29.61 29.45
CA ARG A 11 -14.85 29.86 28.98
C ARG A 11 -14.96 31.20 28.26
N ARG A 12 -14.31 32.24 28.80
CA ARG A 12 -14.28 33.58 28.18
C ARG A 12 -13.60 33.56 26.82
N ASN A 13 -12.42 32.95 26.71
CA ASN A 13 -11.68 32.82 25.47
C ASN A 13 -12.44 31.99 24.43
N LYS A 14 -13.08 30.90 24.88
CA LYS A 14 -13.94 30.07 24.02
C LYS A 14 -15.14 30.86 23.48
N GLN A 15 -15.77 31.70 24.31
CA GLN A 15 -16.89 32.54 23.89
C GLN A 15 -16.43 33.64 22.91
N ALA A 16 -15.33 34.33 23.22
CA ALA A 16 -14.73 35.35 22.37
C ALA A 16 -14.38 34.78 20.98
N PHE A 17 -13.78 33.59 20.94
CA PHE A 17 -13.47 32.90 19.69
C PHE A 17 -14.73 32.56 18.87
N ARG A 18 -15.81 32.11 19.53
CA ARG A 18 -17.06 31.81 18.84
C ARG A 18 -17.67 33.06 18.21
N ASN A 19 -17.71 34.15 18.95
CA ASN A 19 -18.23 35.43 18.45
C ASN A 19 -17.39 35.94 17.27
N TRP A 20 -16.06 35.96 17.43
CA TRP A 20 -15.13 36.32 16.35
C TRP A 20 -15.34 35.47 15.09
N ARG A 21 -15.52 34.16 15.24
CA ARG A 21 -15.78 33.26 14.12
C ARG A 21 -17.09 33.58 13.43
N ASP A 22 -18.15 33.82 14.19
CA ASP A 22 -19.49 34.10 13.65
C ASP A 22 -19.56 35.50 12.99
N GLU A 23 -18.69 36.43 13.39
CA GLU A 23 -18.48 37.72 12.70
C GLU A 23 -17.70 37.56 11.39
N MET A 24 -16.68 36.70 11.37
CA MET A 24 -15.80 36.51 10.21
C MET A 24 -16.36 35.54 9.16
N ILE A 25 -17.24 34.63 9.56
CA ILE A 25 -17.76 33.56 8.72
C ILE A 25 -19.28 33.62 8.73
N ASP A 26 -19.88 33.88 7.57
CA ASP A 26 -21.33 33.78 7.41
C ASP A 26 -21.78 32.32 7.46
N VAL A 27 -22.14 31.88 8.66
CA VAL A 27 -22.62 30.53 8.96
C VAL A 27 -24.02 30.26 8.42
N HIS A 28 -24.78 31.31 8.10
CA HIS A 28 -26.17 31.24 7.64
C HIS A 28 -26.29 31.23 6.11
N SER A 29 -25.23 31.60 5.41
CA SER A 29 -25.12 31.46 3.95
C SER A 29 -25.34 30.03 3.47
N ALA A 30 -26.02 29.89 2.33
CA ALA A 30 -26.23 28.60 1.67
C ALA A 30 -24.91 27.87 1.33
N TYR A 31 -23.82 28.62 1.15
CA TYR A 31 -22.50 28.09 0.79
C TYR A 31 -21.70 27.56 1.97
N TYR A 32 -22.05 27.90 3.22
CA TYR A 32 -21.28 27.48 4.40
C TYR A 32 -21.19 25.96 4.54
N ARG A 33 -22.32 25.25 4.34
CA ARG A 33 -22.39 23.79 4.47
C ARG A 33 -21.52 23.05 3.43
N PRO A 34 -21.65 23.31 2.10
CA PRO A 34 -20.82 22.62 1.11
C PRO A 34 -19.34 22.98 1.27
N VAL A 35 -18.99 24.24 1.53
CA VAL A 35 -17.58 24.64 1.72
C VAL A 35 -16.97 23.94 2.92
N LYS A 36 -17.69 23.91 4.06
CA LYS A 36 -17.24 23.18 5.25
C LYS A 36 -17.08 21.69 4.98
N PHE A 37 -18.00 21.08 4.24
CA PHE A 37 -17.90 19.67 3.87
C PHE A 37 -16.65 19.41 3.03
N ILE A 38 -16.42 20.19 1.97
CA ILE A 38 -15.24 20.09 1.09
C ILE A 38 -13.94 20.19 1.89
N TRP A 39 -13.81 21.20 2.75
CA TRP A 39 -12.61 21.37 3.56
C TRP A 39 -12.42 20.26 4.58
N LYS A 40 -13.50 19.77 5.22
CA LYS A 40 -13.42 18.62 6.12
C LYS A 40 -12.97 17.37 5.37
N THR A 41 -13.57 17.07 4.21
CA THR A 41 -13.19 15.90 3.41
C THR A 41 -11.74 16.00 2.92
N PHE A 42 -11.30 17.19 2.52
CA PHE A 42 -9.92 17.42 2.11
C PHE A 42 -8.93 17.20 3.27
N ILE A 43 -9.20 17.78 4.44
CA ILE A 43 -8.32 17.65 5.62
C ILE A 43 -8.27 16.19 6.09
N TYR A 44 -9.41 15.52 6.20
CA TYR A 44 -9.42 14.11 6.60
C TYR A 44 -8.76 13.22 5.56
N GLY A 45 -9.01 13.45 4.27
CA GLY A 45 -8.36 12.71 3.18
C GLY A 45 -6.84 12.88 3.21
N PHE A 46 -6.36 14.12 3.36
CA PHE A 46 -4.93 14.40 3.48
C PHE A 46 -4.32 13.75 4.72
N LEU A 47 -4.99 13.84 5.87
CA LEU A 47 -4.53 13.24 7.11
C LEU A 47 -4.48 11.71 7.02
N THR A 48 -5.51 11.08 6.46
CA THR A 48 -5.54 9.64 6.21
C THR A 48 -4.43 9.22 5.24
N PHE A 49 -4.20 9.98 4.18
CA PHE A 49 -3.13 9.72 3.23
C PHE A 49 -1.74 9.85 3.88
N ALA A 50 -1.51 10.90 4.67
CA ALA A 50 -0.26 11.09 5.41
C ALA A 50 -0.01 9.96 6.43
N VAL A 51 -1.05 9.56 7.17
CA VAL A 51 -0.98 8.40 8.08
C VAL A 51 -0.69 7.12 7.31
N TYR A 52 -1.31 6.92 6.15
CA TYR A 52 -1.05 5.77 5.30
C TYR A 52 0.42 5.70 4.86
N ILE A 53 0.97 6.80 4.33
CA ILE A 53 2.39 6.87 3.94
C ILE A 53 3.30 6.60 5.14
N PHE A 54 3.01 7.20 6.30
CA PHE A 54 3.75 6.94 7.53
C PHE A 54 3.73 5.46 7.93
N CYS A 55 2.56 4.82 7.89
CA CYS A 55 2.42 3.39 8.20
C CYS A 55 3.21 2.51 7.22
N VAL A 56 3.21 2.85 5.93
CA VAL A 56 3.96 2.14 4.89
C VAL A 56 5.46 2.26 5.12
N GLU A 57 5.97 3.49 5.29
CA GLU A 57 7.41 3.72 5.43
C GLU A 57 7.99 3.14 6.71
N THR A 58 7.28 3.29 7.83
CA THR A 58 7.78 2.83 9.13
C THR A 58 7.43 1.38 9.43
N ASN A 59 6.64 0.74 8.56
CA ASN A 59 5.98 -0.53 8.84
C ASN A 59 5.33 -0.51 10.24
N PHE A 60 4.54 0.53 10.50
CA PHE A 60 4.00 0.82 11.82
C PHE A 60 3.26 -0.41 12.37
N LEU A 61 3.65 -0.86 13.56
CA LEU A 61 3.11 -2.07 14.22
C LEU A 61 3.22 -3.36 13.38
N TRP A 62 4.18 -3.46 12.47
CA TRP A 62 4.34 -4.60 11.55
C TRP A 62 3.11 -4.84 10.64
N LEU A 63 2.27 -3.82 10.43
CA LEU A 63 1.04 -3.97 9.64
C LEU A 63 1.31 -4.30 8.16
N MET A 64 2.48 -3.94 7.64
CA MET A 64 2.84 -4.12 6.22
C MET A 64 3.72 -5.34 5.96
N GLY A 65 4.19 -6.02 7.02
CA GLY A 65 5.10 -7.17 6.91
C GLY A 65 6.51 -6.78 6.44
N SER A 66 7.35 -7.77 6.14
CA SER A 66 8.70 -7.53 5.62
C SER A 66 8.66 -7.09 4.16
N MET A 67 9.03 -5.84 3.88
CA MET A 67 9.21 -5.36 2.50
C MET A 67 10.66 -5.61 2.07
N PRO A 68 10.89 -6.27 0.91
CA PRO A 68 12.24 -6.43 0.36
C PRO A 68 12.85 -5.06 0.04
N SER A 69 14.17 -4.94 0.20
CA SER A 69 14.88 -3.72 -0.16
C SER A 69 14.91 -3.54 -1.69
N VAL A 70 15.18 -2.32 -2.15
CA VAL A 70 15.34 -2.04 -3.60
C VAL A 70 16.45 -2.90 -4.20
N GLU A 71 17.53 -3.12 -3.45
CA GLU A 71 18.65 -3.98 -3.86
C GLU A 71 18.19 -5.43 -4.04
N ASP A 72 17.37 -5.97 -3.13
CA ASP A 72 16.84 -7.34 -3.24
C ASP A 72 15.87 -7.47 -4.42
N LEU A 73 15.15 -6.38 -4.78
CA LEU A 73 14.27 -6.35 -5.96
C LEU A 73 15.06 -6.30 -7.27
N GLN A 74 16.17 -5.57 -7.30
CA GLN A 74 17.05 -5.49 -8.47
C GLN A 74 17.89 -6.77 -8.65
N ASN A 75 18.27 -7.39 -7.54
CA ASN A 75 19.11 -8.57 -7.48
C ASN A 75 18.41 -9.69 -6.68
N PRO A 76 17.31 -10.27 -7.22
CA PRO A 76 16.56 -11.29 -6.51
C PRO A 76 17.45 -12.51 -6.26
N LYS A 77 17.68 -12.81 -4.98
CA LYS A 77 18.44 -13.99 -4.55
C LYS A 77 17.59 -15.23 -4.78
N VAL A 78 17.84 -15.93 -5.88
CA VAL A 78 17.21 -17.22 -6.13
C VAL A 78 17.84 -18.22 -5.16
N ALA A 79 17.02 -18.89 -4.35
CA ALA A 79 17.48 -19.97 -3.47
C ALA A 79 17.99 -21.14 -4.32
N GLN A 80 19.29 -21.15 -4.62
CA GLN A 80 19.92 -22.28 -5.28
C GLN A 80 20.27 -23.33 -4.24
N SER A 81 19.87 -24.56 -4.54
CA SER A 81 20.16 -25.71 -3.69
C SER A 81 21.60 -26.18 -3.82
N SER A 82 22.16 -26.64 -2.71
CA SER A 82 23.44 -27.38 -2.70
C SER A 82 23.17 -28.85 -3.00
N GLU A 83 23.87 -29.41 -3.98
CA GLU A 83 23.69 -30.79 -4.42
C GLU A 83 24.91 -31.63 -4.00
N ILE A 84 24.66 -32.82 -3.45
CA ILE A 84 25.71 -33.77 -3.05
C ILE A 84 25.76 -34.89 -4.08
N TYR A 85 26.95 -35.12 -4.60
CA TYR A 85 27.25 -36.17 -5.57
C TYR A 85 28.28 -37.15 -4.99
N THR A 86 28.15 -38.42 -5.37
CA THR A 86 29.22 -39.41 -5.18
C THR A 86 30.39 -39.15 -6.14
N SER A 87 31.54 -39.81 -5.93
CA SER A 87 32.71 -39.69 -6.83
C SER A 87 32.46 -40.19 -8.25
N ASP A 88 31.46 -41.06 -8.45
CA ASP A 88 30.97 -41.53 -9.75
C ASP A 88 29.91 -40.61 -10.37
N GLY A 89 29.56 -39.49 -9.73
CA GLY A 89 28.67 -38.47 -10.27
C GLY A 89 27.17 -38.73 -10.04
N VAL A 90 26.81 -39.68 -9.16
CA VAL A 90 25.41 -39.95 -8.80
C VAL A 90 24.98 -38.98 -7.69
N MET A 91 23.86 -38.28 -7.90
CA MET A 91 23.29 -37.38 -6.89
C MET A 91 22.73 -38.19 -5.71
N ILE A 92 23.22 -37.91 -4.50
CA ILE A 92 22.79 -38.56 -3.24
C ILE A 92 21.69 -37.75 -2.55
N GLY A 93 21.74 -36.43 -2.69
CA GLY A 93 20.80 -35.55 -2.00
C GLY A 93 21.01 -34.07 -2.34
N LYS A 94 20.05 -33.27 -1.90
CA LYS A 94 19.99 -31.83 -2.17
C LYS A 94 19.58 -31.11 -0.89
N PHE A 95 20.39 -30.16 -0.44
CA PHE A 95 20.05 -29.25 0.65
C PHE A 95 19.44 -27.98 0.05
N TYR A 96 18.23 -27.65 0.48
CA TYR A 96 17.49 -26.51 -0.05
C TYR A 96 16.59 -25.87 1.01
N THR A 97 16.48 -24.54 0.98
CA THR A 97 15.42 -23.81 1.69
C THR A 97 14.10 -23.90 0.93
N GLU A 98 14.18 -23.84 -0.40
CA GLU A 98 13.05 -23.98 -1.31
C GLU A 98 13.39 -25.02 -2.38
N ASN A 99 12.48 -25.95 -2.67
CA ASN A 99 12.71 -26.98 -3.68
C ASN A 99 12.57 -26.38 -5.09
N ARG A 100 13.58 -25.65 -5.55
CA ARG A 100 13.61 -24.96 -6.84
C ARG A 100 14.91 -25.30 -7.59
N THR A 101 14.80 -25.34 -8.92
CA THR A 101 15.94 -25.49 -9.82
C THR A 101 15.89 -24.34 -10.83
N PRO A 102 16.92 -23.47 -10.89
CA PRO A 102 16.92 -22.34 -11.80
C PRO A 102 16.99 -22.82 -13.24
N VAL A 103 16.06 -22.37 -14.07
CA VAL A 103 16.04 -22.62 -15.51
C VAL A 103 15.98 -21.31 -16.28
N THR A 104 16.74 -21.21 -17.37
CA THR A 104 16.67 -20.06 -18.27
C THR A 104 15.44 -20.19 -19.16
N ALA A 105 14.89 -19.05 -19.60
CA ALA A 105 13.70 -19.03 -20.46
C ALA A 105 13.85 -19.86 -21.74
N LYS A 106 15.08 -20.03 -22.25
CA LYS A 106 15.38 -20.83 -23.45
C LYS A 106 15.18 -22.35 -23.22
N MET A 107 15.28 -22.81 -21.98
CA MET A 107 15.07 -24.22 -21.61
C MET A 107 13.59 -24.53 -21.38
N ILE A 108 12.73 -23.51 -21.40
CA ILE A 108 11.28 -23.66 -21.18
C ILE A 108 10.59 -23.87 -22.53
N SER A 109 9.70 -24.86 -22.59
CA SER A 109 8.87 -25.09 -23.77
C SER A 109 8.04 -23.85 -24.11
N PRO A 110 8.02 -23.38 -25.37
CA PRO A 110 7.16 -22.26 -25.78
C PRO A 110 5.68 -22.50 -25.49
N ASN A 111 5.24 -23.75 -25.47
CA ASN A 111 3.85 -24.10 -25.15
C ASN A 111 3.54 -23.86 -23.66
N LEU A 112 4.51 -24.06 -22.76
CA LEU A 112 4.32 -23.79 -21.33
C LEU A 112 4.15 -22.29 -21.10
N ILE A 113 4.96 -21.45 -21.74
CA ILE A 113 4.84 -19.99 -21.65
C ILE A 113 3.48 -19.52 -22.17
N LYS A 114 3.05 -20.04 -23.31
CA LYS A 114 1.71 -19.72 -23.88
C LYS A 114 0.59 -20.16 -22.96
N ALA A 115 0.69 -21.35 -22.36
CA ALA A 115 -0.31 -21.86 -21.42
C ALA A 115 -0.39 -20.96 -20.17
N LEU A 116 0.75 -20.61 -19.57
CA LEU A 116 0.83 -19.73 -18.40
C LEU A 116 0.19 -18.36 -18.68
N ILE A 117 0.51 -17.75 -19.82
CA ILE A 117 -0.09 -16.47 -20.23
C ILE A 117 -1.60 -16.65 -20.43
N ALA A 118 -2.06 -17.72 -21.07
CA ALA A 118 -3.48 -17.94 -21.29
C ALA A 118 -4.27 -18.14 -19.98
N THR A 119 -3.66 -18.73 -18.95
CA THR A 119 -4.33 -19.03 -17.67
C THR A 119 -4.27 -17.89 -16.66
N GLU A 120 -3.11 -17.26 -16.49
CA GLU A 120 -2.90 -16.22 -15.46
C GLU A 120 -3.27 -14.83 -15.98
N ASP A 121 -2.77 -14.46 -17.15
CA ASP A 121 -2.94 -13.13 -17.71
C ASP A 121 -2.85 -13.12 -19.22
N VAL A 122 -4.02 -13.30 -19.86
CA VAL A 122 -4.13 -13.36 -21.33
C VAL A 122 -3.72 -12.05 -22.02
N ARG A 123 -3.58 -10.96 -21.26
CA ARG A 123 -3.19 -9.64 -21.77
C ARG A 123 -1.81 -9.21 -21.28
N PHE A 124 -1.01 -10.11 -20.69
CA PHE A 124 0.30 -9.81 -20.12
C PHE A 124 1.17 -8.86 -20.99
N TYR A 125 1.25 -9.10 -22.30
CA TYR A 125 2.05 -8.29 -23.23
C TYR A 125 1.35 -7.02 -23.76
N LYS A 126 0.09 -6.78 -23.38
CA LYS A 126 -0.75 -5.66 -23.84
C LYS A 126 -0.88 -4.55 -22.80
N HIS A 127 -0.34 -4.73 -21.60
CA HIS A 127 -0.30 -3.70 -20.56
C HIS A 127 1.10 -3.55 -19.97
N SER A 128 1.35 -2.39 -19.37
CA SER A 128 2.62 -2.00 -18.73
C SER A 128 2.72 -2.47 -17.27
N GLY A 129 2.11 -3.63 -16.96
CA GLY A 129 2.00 -4.16 -15.59
C GLY A 129 0.71 -3.80 -14.83
N ILE A 130 -0.05 -2.80 -15.28
CA ILE A 130 -1.37 -2.46 -14.72
C ILE A 130 -2.46 -2.72 -15.76
N ASP A 131 -3.28 -3.76 -15.55
CA ASP A 131 -4.46 -4.02 -16.38
C ASP A 131 -5.66 -3.22 -15.84
N TYR A 132 -5.89 -2.03 -16.40
CA TYR A 132 -7.02 -1.17 -16.04
C TYR A 132 -8.38 -1.85 -16.20
N LYS A 133 -8.52 -2.76 -17.18
CA LYS A 133 -9.78 -3.46 -17.39
C LYS A 133 -10.03 -4.46 -16.27
N ALA A 134 -9.00 -5.21 -15.87
CA ALA A 134 -9.08 -6.11 -14.73
C ALA A 134 -9.38 -5.32 -13.43
N MET A 135 -8.69 -4.19 -13.21
CA MET A 135 -8.93 -3.32 -12.06
C MET A 135 -10.36 -2.78 -12.01
N ALA A 136 -10.90 -2.33 -13.16
CA ALA A 136 -12.29 -1.86 -13.24
C ALA A 136 -13.28 -2.96 -12.89
N SER A 137 -13.08 -4.19 -13.40
CA SER A 137 -13.92 -5.35 -13.05
C SER A 137 -13.88 -5.66 -11.55
N VAL A 138 -12.71 -5.58 -10.92
CA VAL A 138 -12.56 -5.78 -9.47
C VAL A 138 -13.29 -4.68 -8.69
N ALA A 139 -13.13 -3.41 -9.08
CA ALA A 139 -13.80 -2.30 -8.42
C ALA A 139 -15.34 -2.45 -8.49
N VAL A 140 -15.87 -2.86 -9.65
CA VAL A 140 -17.30 -3.16 -9.80
C VAL A 140 -17.74 -4.34 -8.95
N GLY A 141 -16.88 -5.36 -8.75
CA GLY A 141 -17.21 -6.49 -7.88
C GLY A 141 -17.16 -6.21 -6.38
N ILE A 142 -16.48 -5.14 -5.97
CA ILE A 142 -16.38 -4.71 -4.56
C ILE A 142 -17.54 -3.78 -4.16
N ILE A 143 -18.09 -3.01 -5.11
CA ILE A 143 -19.21 -2.08 -4.92
C ILE A 143 -20.54 -2.86 -4.96
#